data_AF-A0A536B397-F1
#
_entry.id   AF-A0A536B397-F1
#
_cell.length_a   1.000
_cell.length_b   1.000
_cell.length_c   1.000
_cell.angle_alpha   90.00
_cell.angle_beta   90.00
_cell.angle_gamma   90.00
#
_symmetry.space_group_name_H-M   'P 1'
#
loop_
_entity.id
_entity.type
_entity.pdbx_description
1 polymer ?
#
loop_
_entity_poly.entity_id
_entity_poly.type
_entity_poly.pdbx_seq_one_letter_code
_entity_poly.pdbx_strand_id
1 'polypeptide(L)'
;MIGTSILGFARLRPSIQRPVAGAVLLSSLAFAYLFGDLPFSRHFQAANFQTEPRYAAFVHNLDLIPPAASVAAENNLTPHLSHRRYIYDIEFEGTQHAEYLALDFATFGHDPTRFEDQERTVESDGYQEIAEGDGLALFHRP
;
A
#
# COMPACT_ATOMS: atom_id res chain seq x y z
N MET A 1 25.38 3.97 5.21
CA MET A 1 25.55 3.44 3.84
C MET A 1 25.60 4.54 2.78
N ILE A 2 24.72 5.55 2.77
CA ILE A 2 24.71 6.60 1.73
C ILE A 2 26.00 7.46 1.73
N GLY A 3 26.52 7.82 2.91
CA GLY A 3 27.70 8.68 3.03
C GLY A 3 29.02 8.08 2.52
N THR A 4 29.19 6.76 2.62
CA THR A 4 30.41 6.06 2.15
C THR A 4 30.49 5.99 0.62
N SER A 5 29.35 5.86 -0.05
CA SER A 5 29.27 5.81 -1.52
C SER A 5 29.58 7.19 -2.15
N ILE A 6 29.12 8.27 -1.53
CA ILE A 6 29.38 9.65 -1.99
C ILE A 6 30.86 10.01 -1.81
N LEU A 7 31.45 9.72 -0.64
CA LEU A 7 32.87 9.95 -0.37
C LEU A 7 33.77 9.08 -1.25
N GLY A 8 33.34 7.85 -1.56
CA GLY A 8 34.02 6.96 -2.50
C GLY A 8 34.06 7.54 -3.92
N PHE A 9 32.92 8.04 -4.42
CA PHE A 9 32.83 8.66 -5.75
C PHE A 9 33.63 9.96 -5.85
N ALA A 10 33.58 10.81 -4.82
CA ALA A 10 34.32 12.08 -4.78
C ALA A 10 35.85 11.91 -4.79
N ARG A 11 36.36 10.75 -4.32
CA ARG A 11 37.79 10.42 -4.32
C ARG A 11 38.28 9.83 -5.65
N LEU A 12 37.39 9.52 -6.60
CA LEU A 12 37.78 9.06 -7.93
C LEU A 12 38.49 10.18 -8.70
N ARG A 13 39.45 9.82 -9.56
CA ARG A 13 40.09 10.76 -10.47
C ARG A 13 39.03 11.45 -11.37
N PRO A 14 39.14 12.76 -11.65
CA PRO A 14 38.14 13.48 -12.46
C PRO A 14 37.85 12.85 -13.83
N SER A 15 38.84 12.21 -14.45
CA SER A 15 38.70 11.54 -15.74
C SER A 15 37.80 10.31 -15.73
N ILE A 16 37.70 9.62 -14.59
CA ILE A 16 36.89 8.40 -14.45
C ILE A 16 35.52 8.65 -13.78
N GLN A 17 35.30 9.84 -13.20
CA GLN A 17 34.02 10.18 -12.59
C GLN A 17 32.87 10.17 -13.62
N ARG A 18 33.09 10.74 -14.81
CA ARG A 18 32.09 10.77 -15.89
C ARG A 18 31.67 9.39 -16.38
N PRO A 19 32.60 8.46 -16.73
CA PRO A 19 32.21 7.12 -17.14
C PRO A 19 31.57 6.32 -16.00
N VAL A 20 32.01 6.49 -14.75
CA VAL A 20 31.37 5.84 -13.59
C VAL A 20 29.95 6.37 -13.38
N ALA A 21 29.73 7.68 -13.45
CA ALA A 21 28.39 8.26 -13.39
C ALA A 21 27.50 7.75 -14.53
N GLY A 22 28.04 7.66 -15.75
CA GLY A 22 27.34 7.07 -16.89
C GLY A 22 26.97 5.62 -16.66
N ALA A 23 27.89 4.80 -16.12
CA ALA A 23 27.64 3.41 -15.79
C ALA A 23 26.56 3.26 -14.71
N VAL A 24 26.56 4.12 -13.68
CA VAL A 24 25.51 4.15 -12.65
C VAL A 24 24.16 4.49 -13.27
N LEU A 25 24.08 5.54 -14.09
CA LEU A 25 22.84 5.92 -14.78
C LEU A 25 22.31 4.81 -15.69
N LEU A 26 23.17 4.19 -16.48
CA LEU A 26 22.81 3.06 -17.34
C LEU A 26 22.33 1.85 -16.52
N SER A 27 23.00 1.54 -15.41
CA SER A 27 22.61 0.45 -14.51
C SER A 27 21.25 0.73 -13.88
N SER A 28 21.00 1.96 -13.43
CA SER A 28 19.71 2.37 -12.88
C SER A 28 18.60 2.31 -13.93
N LEU A 29 18.86 2.74 -15.17
CA LEU A 29 17.88 2.68 -16.25
C LEU A 29 17.57 1.23 -16.66
N ALA A 30 18.61 0.39 -16.76
CA ALA A 30 18.44 -1.03 -17.03
C ALA A 30 17.63 -1.72 -15.93
N PHE A 31 17.91 -1.42 -14.67
CA PHE A 31 17.14 -1.92 -13.54
C PHE A 31 15.68 -1.45 -13.59
N ALA A 32 15.45 -0.15 -13.81
CA ALA A 32 14.10 0.41 -13.90
C ALA A 32 13.29 -0.16 -15.09
N TYR A 33 13.95 -0.44 -16.22
CA TYR A 33 13.33 -1.09 -17.36
C TYR A 33 13.04 -2.58 -17.10
N LEU A 34 13.97 -3.30 -16.47
CA LEU A 34 13.83 -4.74 -16.26
C LEU A 34 12.92 -5.10 -15.09
N PHE A 35 12.83 -4.28 -14.05
CA PHE A 35 12.15 -4.62 -12.79
C PHE A 35 11.25 -3.51 -12.24
N GLY A 36 11.32 -2.29 -12.76
CA GLY A 36 10.42 -1.21 -12.34
C GLY A 36 9.08 -1.27 -13.07
N ASP A 37 8.20 -0.35 -12.71
CA ASP A 37 6.87 -0.19 -13.31
C ASP A 37 6.76 1.06 -14.19
N LEU A 38 7.87 1.47 -14.83
CA LEU A 38 7.81 2.55 -15.82
C LEU A 38 6.87 2.14 -16.97
N PRO A 39 6.14 3.07 -17.63
CA PRO A 39 5.19 2.72 -18.71
C PRO A 39 5.78 1.90 -19.88
N PHE A 40 7.10 1.89 -20.02
CA PHE A 40 7.86 1.15 -21.05
C PHE A 40 8.75 0.05 -20.47
N SER A 41 8.66 -0.23 -19.17
CA SER A 41 9.36 -1.33 -18.52
C SER A 41 8.77 -2.68 -18.94
N ARG A 42 9.56 -3.74 -18.76
CA ARG A 42 9.17 -5.11 -19.11
C ARG A 42 8.03 -5.65 -18.25
N HIS A 43 7.91 -5.21 -17.00
CA HIS A 43 6.90 -5.69 -16.05
C HIS A 43 5.67 -4.78 -15.96
N PHE A 44 5.63 -3.69 -16.72
CA PHE A 44 4.51 -2.77 -16.71
C PHE A 44 3.20 -3.46 -17.12
N GLN A 45 2.23 -3.42 -16.23
CA GLN A 45 0.87 -3.85 -16.49
C GLN A 45 -0.06 -2.68 -16.20
N ALA A 46 -0.64 -2.09 -17.26
CA ALA A 46 -1.51 -0.92 -17.13
C ALA A 46 -2.72 -1.18 -16.20
N ALA A 47 -3.17 -2.43 -16.11
CA ALA A 47 -4.26 -2.85 -15.23
C ALA A 47 -3.96 -2.57 -13.75
N ASN A 48 -2.70 -2.66 -13.32
CA ASN A 48 -2.29 -2.40 -11.93
C ASN A 48 -2.40 -0.92 -11.53
N PHE A 49 -2.61 -0.02 -12.50
CA PHE A 49 -2.72 1.42 -12.30
C PHE A 49 -4.13 1.96 -12.56
N GLN A 50 -5.10 1.07 -12.78
CA GLN A 50 -6.51 1.43 -12.91
C GLN A 50 -7.22 1.21 -11.58
N THR A 51 -8.05 2.17 -11.19
CA THR A 51 -8.92 2.00 -10.02
C THR A 51 -10.01 1.00 -10.34
N GLU A 52 -10.18 -0.01 -9.49
CA GLU A 52 -11.29 -0.96 -9.61
C GLU A 52 -12.63 -0.25 -9.29
N PRO A 53 -13.72 -0.52 -10.05
CA PRO A 53 -15.02 0.11 -9.81
C PRO A 53 -15.58 -0.09 -8.39
N ARG A 54 -15.24 -1.20 -7.73
CA ARG A 54 -15.66 -1.52 -6.35
C ARG A 54 -15.26 -0.47 -5.33
N TYR A 55 -14.08 0.15 -5.48
CA TYR A 55 -13.66 1.23 -4.58
C TYR A 55 -14.56 2.46 -4.73
N ALA A 56 -14.94 2.82 -5.96
CA ALA A 56 -15.84 3.95 -6.19
C ALA A 56 -17.22 3.70 -5.57
N ALA A 57 -17.70 2.46 -5.60
CA ALA A 57 -18.93 2.07 -4.94
C ALA A 57 -18.81 2.06 -3.41
N PHE A 58 -17.66 1.71 -2.84
CA PHE A 58 -17.50 1.51 -1.39
C PHE A 58 -17.00 2.74 -0.63
N VAL A 59 -16.21 3.62 -1.25
CA VAL A 59 -15.44 4.67 -0.54
C VAL A 59 -16.31 5.59 0.34
N HIS A 60 -17.58 5.80 -0.01
CA HIS A 60 -18.50 6.61 0.79
C HIS A 60 -18.82 5.99 2.16
N ASN A 61 -18.69 4.67 2.31
CA ASN A 61 -18.84 4.01 3.61
C ASN A 61 -17.72 4.42 4.59
N LEU A 62 -16.55 4.81 4.09
CA LEU A 62 -15.45 5.30 4.93
C LEU A 62 -15.77 6.63 5.63
N ASP A 63 -16.78 7.36 5.17
CA ASP A 63 -17.29 8.58 5.83
C ASP A 63 -18.03 8.28 7.14
N LEU A 64 -18.40 7.02 7.40
CA LEU A 64 -18.97 6.57 8.68
C LEU A 64 -17.96 6.65 9.83
N ILE A 65 -16.66 6.66 9.52
CA ILE A 65 -15.60 6.71 10.52
C ILE A 65 -15.47 8.16 11.03
N PRO A 66 -15.61 8.45 12.33
CA PRO A 66 -15.46 9.79 12.87
C PRO A 66 -14.06 10.38 12.60
N PRO A 67 -13.89 11.69 12.35
CA PRO A 67 -12.60 12.28 11.97
C PRO A 67 -11.45 12.08 12.97
N ALA A 68 -11.78 11.92 14.26
CA ALA A 68 -10.82 11.73 15.33
C ALA A 68 -10.57 10.25 15.68
N ALA A 69 -11.36 9.33 15.13
CA ALA A 69 -11.24 7.90 15.40
C ALA A 69 -10.02 7.33 14.67
N SER A 70 -9.39 6.37 15.33
CA SER A 70 -8.31 5.55 14.77
C SER A 70 -8.84 4.51 13.80
N VAL A 71 -8.18 4.37 12.65
CA VAL A 71 -8.51 3.36 11.63
C VAL A 71 -7.28 2.55 11.27
N ALA A 72 -7.43 1.24 11.14
CA ALA A 72 -6.47 0.41 10.41
C ALA A 72 -7.11 -0.05 9.11
N ALA A 73 -6.36 -0.05 8.02
CA ALA A 73 -6.85 -0.38 6.69
C ALA A 73 -5.85 -1.25 5.94
N GLU A 74 -6.35 -2.11 5.06
CA GLU A 74 -5.51 -2.79 4.06
C GLU A 74 -4.93 -1.76 3.08
N ASN A 75 -3.76 -2.05 2.52
CA ASN A 75 -2.93 -1.10 1.75
C ASN A 75 -3.68 -0.34 0.63
N ASN A 76 -4.64 -0.97 -0.05
CA ASN A 76 -5.40 -0.31 -1.12
C ASN A 76 -6.42 0.74 -0.59
N LEU A 77 -6.79 0.68 0.68
CA LEU A 77 -7.73 1.61 1.33
C LEU A 77 -7.02 2.72 2.11
N THR A 78 -5.79 2.49 2.55
CA THR A 78 -4.98 3.47 3.30
C THR A 78 -4.88 4.85 2.61
N PRO A 79 -4.63 4.96 1.29
CA PRO A 79 -4.58 6.26 0.60
C PRO A 79 -5.87 7.08 0.72
N HIS A 80 -7.05 6.42 0.74
CA HIS A 80 -8.35 7.09 0.86
C HIS A 80 -8.57 7.70 2.25
N LEU A 81 -7.85 7.20 3.25
CA LEU A 81 -7.96 7.59 4.65
C LEU A 81 -6.78 8.48 5.11
N SER A 82 -5.86 8.82 4.21
CA SER A 82 -4.62 9.57 4.50
C SER A 82 -4.82 10.97 5.09
N HIS A 83 -6.03 11.52 5.00
CA HIS A 83 -6.40 12.79 5.64
C HIS A 83 -6.62 12.66 7.16
N ARG A 84 -6.65 11.43 7.70
CA ARG A 84 -6.86 11.15 9.12
C ARG A 84 -5.59 11.29 9.93
N ARG A 85 -5.76 11.63 11.21
CA ARG A 85 -4.64 11.75 12.14
C ARG A 85 -4.05 10.40 12.54
N TYR A 86 -4.89 9.38 12.71
CA TYR A 86 -4.51 8.05 13.14
C TYR A 86 -4.99 7.03 12.11
N ILE A 87 -4.07 6.65 11.24
CA ILE A 87 -4.25 5.63 10.22
C ILE A 87 -3.08 4.64 10.32
N TYR A 88 -3.40 3.35 10.32
CA TYR A 88 -2.44 2.25 10.40
C TYR A 88 -2.63 1.33 9.20
N ASP A 89 -1.53 0.79 8.70
CA ASP A 89 -1.54 -0.20 7.63
C ASP A 89 -1.56 -1.59 8.29
N ILE A 90 -2.61 -2.39 8.02
CA ILE A 90 -2.84 -3.66 8.72
C ILE A 90 -1.65 -4.60 8.51
N GLU A 91 -1.06 -4.57 7.31
CA GLU A 91 0.04 -5.44 6.89
C GLU A 91 1.34 -5.17 7.67
N PHE A 92 1.51 -3.98 8.25
CA PHE A 92 2.71 -3.61 9.02
C PHE A 92 2.45 -3.43 10.53
N GLU A 93 1.30 -2.90 10.92
CA GLU A 93 1.01 -2.52 12.31
C GLU A 93 -0.08 -3.38 12.99
N GLY A 94 -0.88 -4.12 12.20
CA GLY A 94 -2.00 -4.94 12.66
C GLY A 94 -3.20 -4.11 13.14
N THR A 95 -4.18 -4.79 13.75
CA THR A 95 -5.51 -4.23 14.10
C THR A 95 -5.61 -3.62 15.50
N GLN A 96 -4.67 -3.97 16.39
CA GLN A 96 -4.79 -3.89 17.85
C GLN A 96 -5.02 -2.48 18.44
N HIS A 97 -4.81 -1.40 17.69
CA HIS A 97 -4.96 -0.01 18.16
C HIS A 97 -6.09 0.77 17.46
N ALA A 98 -6.88 0.15 16.59
CA ALA A 98 -7.86 0.86 15.77
C ALA A 98 -9.29 0.73 16.30
N GLU A 99 -10.07 1.81 16.26
CA GLU A 99 -11.50 1.81 16.53
C GLU A 99 -12.31 1.30 15.32
N TYR A 100 -11.73 1.42 14.12
CA TYR A 100 -12.32 0.98 12.86
C TYR A 100 -11.33 0.16 12.03
N LEU A 101 -11.82 -0.84 11.31
CA LEU A 101 -11.04 -1.63 10.36
C LEU A 101 -11.66 -1.57 8.97
N ALA A 102 -10.87 -1.25 7.96
CA ALA A 102 -11.29 -1.28 6.56
C ALA A 102 -10.55 -2.40 5.83
N LEU A 103 -11.27 -3.46 5.48
CA LEU A 103 -10.72 -4.69 4.90
C LEU A 103 -10.93 -4.72 3.39
N ASP A 104 -10.00 -5.37 2.68
CA ASP A 104 -10.01 -5.56 1.23
C ASP A 104 -9.49 -6.94 0.85
N PHE A 105 -10.33 -7.77 0.24
CA PHE A 105 -9.97 -9.12 -0.21
C PHE A 105 -8.84 -9.16 -1.25
N ALA A 106 -8.48 -8.03 -1.88
CA ALA A 106 -7.38 -7.96 -2.82
C ALA A 106 -6.02 -8.20 -2.14
N THR A 107 -5.94 -8.02 -0.81
CA THR A 107 -4.78 -8.45 0.00
C THR A 107 -4.49 -9.94 -0.16
N PHE A 108 -5.53 -10.75 -0.45
CA PHE A 108 -5.45 -12.19 -0.70
C PHE A 108 -5.53 -12.55 -2.19
N GLY A 109 -5.37 -11.59 -3.10
CA GLY A 109 -5.55 -11.83 -4.54
C GLY A 109 -7.00 -12.18 -4.89
N HIS A 110 -7.95 -11.53 -4.22
CA HIS A 110 -9.40 -11.68 -4.43
C HIS A 110 -9.92 -13.09 -4.08
N ASP A 111 -9.33 -13.75 -3.08
CA ASP A 111 -9.80 -15.03 -2.54
C ASP A 111 -10.91 -14.79 -1.50
N PRO A 112 -12.19 -15.09 -1.82
CA PRO A 112 -13.31 -14.80 -0.92
C PRO A 112 -13.28 -15.65 0.34
N THR A 113 -12.78 -16.90 0.28
CA THR A 113 -12.75 -17.77 1.46
C THR A 113 -11.77 -17.26 2.50
N ARG A 114 -10.61 -16.76 2.06
CA ARG A 114 -9.64 -16.13 2.98
C ARG A 114 -10.16 -14.83 3.56
N PHE A 115 -10.91 -14.07 2.78
CA PHE A 115 -11.55 -12.85 3.25
C PHE A 115 -12.59 -13.13 4.34
N GLU A 116 -13.49 -14.10 4.09
CA GLU A 116 -14.47 -14.55 5.09
C GLU A 116 -13.82 -15.09 6.39
N ASP A 117 -12.65 -15.75 6.28
CA ASP A 117 -11.86 -16.18 7.44
C ASP A 117 -11.31 -14.97 8.23
N GLN A 118 -10.86 -13.91 7.54
CA GLN A 118 -10.39 -12.67 8.16
C GLN A 118 -11.54 -11.92 8.84
N GLU A 119 -12.68 -11.79 8.20
CA GLU A 119 -13.88 -11.15 8.76
C GLU A 119 -14.32 -11.86 10.04
N ARG A 120 -14.43 -13.19 10.03
CA ARG A 120 -14.73 -13.97 11.24
C ARG A 120 -13.72 -13.77 12.36
N THR A 121 -12.44 -13.60 12.01
CA THR A 121 -11.40 -13.32 13.01
C THR A 121 -11.61 -11.94 13.63
N VAL A 122 -11.86 -10.92 12.80
CA VAL A 122 -12.13 -9.55 13.23
C VAL A 122 -13.39 -9.46 14.09
N GLU A 123 -14.46 -10.16 13.72
CA GLU A 123 -15.67 -10.27 14.54
C GLU A 123 -15.39 -10.92 15.90
N SER A 124 -14.59 -11.99 15.91
CA SER A 124 -14.21 -12.69 17.16
C SER A 124 -13.35 -11.82 18.09
N ASP A 125 -12.64 -10.84 17.52
CA ASP A 125 -11.87 -9.82 18.25
C ASP A 125 -12.75 -8.68 18.80
N GLY A 126 -14.08 -8.75 18.57
CA GLY A 126 -15.07 -7.85 19.15
C GLY A 126 -15.46 -6.67 18.26
N TYR A 127 -15.07 -6.70 16.98
CA TYR A 127 -15.55 -5.72 16.00
C TYR A 127 -16.92 -6.13 15.45
N GLN A 128 -17.68 -5.15 14.97
CA GLN A 128 -18.97 -5.33 14.32
C GLN A 128 -18.90 -4.75 12.92
N GLU A 129 -19.37 -5.50 11.93
CA GLU A 129 -19.49 -5.00 10.57
C GLU A 129 -20.53 -3.87 10.51
N ILE A 130 -20.19 -2.78 9.83
CA ILE A 130 -21.07 -1.63 9.63
C ILE A 130 -21.29 -1.29 8.15
N ALA A 131 -20.48 -1.84 7.25
CA ALA A 131 -20.71 -1.80 5.81
C ALA A 131 -19.92 -2.89 5.09
N GLU A 132 -20.47 -3.41 3.98
CA GLU A 132 -19.85 -4.41 3.11
C GLU A 132 -20.12 -4.06 1.64
N GLY A 133 -19.25 -4.49 0.72
CA GLY A 133 -19.54 -4.52 -0.71
C GLY A 133 -18.37 -4.99 -1.58
N ASP A 134 -18.60 -6.01 -2.40
CA ASP A 134 -17.68 -6.51 -3.43
C ASP A 134 -16.24 -6.73 -2.92
N GLY A 135 -16.12 -7.54 -1.85
CA GLY A 135 -14.83 -7.88 -1.24
C GLY A 135 -14.20 -6.76 -0.42
N LEU A 136 -15.01 -5.79 0.02
CA LEU A 136 -14.62 -4.72 0.93
C LEU A 136 -15.54 -4.73 2.14
N ALA A 137 -14.99 -4.49 3.31
CA ALA A 137 -15.77 -4.44 4.54
C ALA A 137 -15.24 -3.36 5.50
N LEU A 138 -16.16 -2.77 6.26
CA LEU A 138 -15.85 -1.78 7.28
C LEU A 138 -16.41 -2.26 8.61
N PHE A 139 -15.53 -2.30 9.60
CA PHE A 139 -15.81 -2.78 10.94
C PHE A 139 -15.59 -1.67 11.97
N HIS A 140 -16.33 -1.73 13.07
CA HIS A 140 -16.22 -0.83 14.21
C HIS A 140 -16.18 -1.61 15.52
N ARG A 141 -15.31 -1.21 16.45
CA ARG A 141 -15.30 -1.72 17.81
C ARG A 141 -16.06 -0.77 18.75
N PRO A 142 -17.18 -1.20 19.35
CA PRO A 142 -18.02 -0.37 20.23
C PRO A 142 -17.37 -0.02 21.58
#